data_AF-A0A382MGC0-F1
#
_entry.id   AF-A0A382MGC0-F1
#
_cell.length_a   1.000
_cell.length_b   1.000
_cell.length_c   1.000
_cell.angle_alpha   90.00
_cell.angle_beta   90.00
_cell.angle_gamma   90.00
#
_symmetry.space_group_name_H-M   'P 1'
#
loop_
_entity.id
_entity.type
_entity.pdbx_description
1 polymer ?
#
loop_
_entity_poly.entity_id
_entity_poly.type
_entity_poly.pdbx_seq_one_letter_code
_entity_poly.pdbx_strand_id
1 'polypeptide(L)'
;MSVRKLILFFSVILLLISCSKSVSEFPEKSFRSRLVEADNHIGWGLNYFDSWQKGLQPRYLKLAEKHTITAINMFAHLEYDTSPRISEYYVVRERRTRGCRLLAELQFEAGNYGYKLSSQTPEGCTYF
;
A
#
# COMPACT_ATOMS: atom_id res chain seq x y z
N MET A 1 -28.92 39.73 18.68
CA MET A 1 -27.95 38.69 19.08
C MET A 1 -26.55 39.17 18.74
N SER A 2 -25.64 39.27 19.71
CA SER A 2 -24.27 39.76 19.49
C SER A 2 -23.51 38.83 18.54
N VAL A 3 -22.82 39.39 17.54
CA VAL A 3 -22.01 38.68 16.52
C VAL A 3 -21.06 37.65 17.17
N ARG A 4 -20.55 37.95 18.38
CA ARG A 4 -19.73 37.02 19.18
C ARG A 4 -20.43 35.69 19.52
N LYS A 5 -21.74 35.72 19.84
CA LYS A 5 -22.51 34.51 20.15
C LYS A 5 -22.70 33.64 18.91
N LEU A 6 -22.82 34.26 17.73
CA LEU A 6 -22.97 33.58 16.45
C LEU A 6 -21.69 32.86 16.03
N ILE A 7 -20.52 33.51 16.22
CA ILE A 7 -19.21 32.92 15.95
C ILE A 7 -18.94 31.72 16.87
N LEU A 8 -19.25 31.84 18.17
CA LEU A 8 -19.12 30.74 19.14
C LEU A 8 -20.02 29.55 18.78
N PHE A 9 -21.26 29.82 18.34
CA PHE A 9 -22.17 28.75 17.94
C PHE A 9 -21.68 28.01 16.69
N PHE A 10 -21.15 28.75 15.70
CA PHE A 10 -20.64 28.16 14.46
C PHE A 10 -19.36 27.33 14.68
N SER A 11 -18.48 27.78 15.58
CA SER A 11 -17.24 27.05 15.93
C SER A 11 -17.53 25.75 16.70
N VAL A 12 -18.53 25.74 17.59
CA VAL A 12 -18.98 24.52 18.27
C VAL A 12 -19.58 23.51 17.28
N ILE A 13 -20.40 23.97 16.32
CA ILE A 13 -20.97 23.10 15.28
C ILE A 13 -19.87 22.47 14.42
N LEU A 14 -18.87 23.24 13.99
CA LEU A 14 -17.74 22.74 13.20
C LEU A 14 -16.93 21.67 13.94
N LEU A 15 -16.71 21.83 15.25
CA LEU A 15 -16.04 20.84 16.09
C LEU A 15 -16.84 19.53 16.20
N LEU A 16 -18.17 19.62 16.31
CA LEU A 16 -19.04 18.43 16.41
C LEU A 16 -19.11 17.63 15.10
N ILE A 17 -19.08 18.29 13.94
CA ILE A 17 -19.11 17.62 12.64
C ILE A 17 -17.79 16.87 12.37
N SER A 18 -16.65 17.39 12.87
CA SER A 18 -15.33 16.80 12.64
C SER A 18 -15.06 15.50 13.40
N CYS A 19 -15.87 15.15 14.40
CA CYS A 19 -15.74 13.90 15.16
C CYS A 19 -16.67 12.77 14.67
N SER A 20 -17.56 13.02 13.72
CA SER A 20 -18.58 12.03 13.29
C SER A 20 -18.14 11.09 12.17
N LYS A 21 -16.85 11.03 11.83
CA LYS A 21 -16.36 9.97 10.95
C LYS A 21 -16.45 8.64 11.69
N SER A 22 -17.57 7.93 11.54
CA SER A 22 -17.65 6.52 11.86
C SER A 22 -16.63 5.80 11.01
N VAL A 23 -15.45 5.56 11.56
CA VAL A 23 -14.52 4.57 11.02
C VAL A 23 -15.28 3.26 11.16
N SER A 24 -15.86 2.78 10.06
CA SER A 24 -16.38 1.43 10.00
C SER A 24 -15.23 0.51 10.41
N GLU A 25 -15.37 -0.18 11.55
CA GLU A 25 -14.37 -1.17 12.00
C GLU A 25 -14.18 -2.29 10.95
N PHE A 26 -15.16 -2.46 10.04
CA PHE A 26 -15.13 -3.48 9.02
C PHE A 26 -14.86 -2.90 7.61
N PRO A 27 -13.92 -3.51 6.86
CA PRO A 27 -13.68 -3.15 5.46
C PRO A 27 -14.93 -3.40 4.60
N GLU A 28 -15.24 -2.49 3.67
CA GLU A 28 -16.37 -2.65 2.74
C GLU A 28 -16.17 -3.83 1.77
N LYS A 29 -14.92 -4.10 1.37
CA LYS A 29 -14.55 -5.21 0.49
C LYS A 29 -14.19 -6.46 1.30
N SER A 30 -14.60 -7.62 0.82
CA SER A 30 -14.21 -8.91 1.40
C SER A 30 -12.70 -9.12 1.38
N PHE A 31 -12.19 -9.91 2.34
CA PHE A 31 -10.78 -10.32 2.39
C PHE A 31 -10.30 -10.86 1.05
N ARG A 32 -11.06 -11.78 0.44
CA ARG A 32 -10.73 -12.39 -0.85
C ARG A 32 -10.63 -11.35 -1.97
N SER A 33 -11.56 -10.40 -2.05
CA SER A 33 -11.53 -9.36 -3.07
C SER A 33 -10.28 -8.48 -2.94
N ARG A 34 -9.94 -8.08 -1.71
CA ARG A 34 -8.74 -7.27 -1.43
C ARG A 34 -7.46 -8.05 -1.69
N LEU A 35 -7.44 -9.36 -1.38
CA LEU A 35 -6.33 -10.25 -1.65
C LEU A 35 -6.05 -10.36 -3.16
N VAL A 36 -7.11 -10.58 -3.97
CA VAL A 36 -7.01 -10.61 -5.43
C VAL A 36 -6.53 -9.27 -5.98
N GLU A 37 -7.01 -8.17 -5.43
CA GLU A 37 -6.56 -6.83 -5.83
C GLU A 37 -5.06 -6.64 -5.56
N ALA A 38 -4.57 -7.05 -4.38
CA ALA A 38 -3.15 -7.02 -4.06
C ALA A 38 -2.31 -7.93 -4.98
N ASP A 39 -2.81 -9.13 -5.31
CA ASP A 39 -2.17 -10.03 -6.27
C ASP A 39 -2.08 -9.42 -7.67
N ASN A 40 -3.12 -8.71 -8.12
CA ASN A 40 -3.11 -8.01 -9.41
C ASN A 40 -2.03 -6.93 -9.43
N HIS A 41 -1.82 -6.23 -8.32
CA HIS A 41 -0.72 -5.28 -8.18
C HIS A 41 0.66 -5.95 -8.27
N ILE A 42 0.86 -7.15 -7.72
CA ILE A 42 2.09 -7.94 -7.96
C ILE A 42 2.23 -8.29 -9.44
N GLY A 43 1.17 -8.78 -10.08
CA GLY A 43 1.18 -9.12 -11.50
C GLY A 43 1.56 -7.94 -12.39
N TRP A 44 1.01 -6.76 -12.13
CA TRP A 44 1.40 -5.53 -12.81
C TRP A 44 2.85 -5.14 -12.52
N GLY A 45 3.30 -5.26 -11.26
CA GLY A 45 4.69 -5.02 -10.87
C GLY A 45 5.68 -5.84 -11.71
N LEU A 46 5.45 -7.15 -11.81
CA LEU A 46 6.25 -8.09 -12.60
C LEU A 46 6.23 -7.76 -14.10
N ASN A 47 5.04 -7.50 -14.66
CA ASN A 47 4.92 -7.19 -16.09
C ASN A 47 5.67 -5.91 -16.47
N TYR A 48 5.60 -4.87 -15.63
CA TYR A 48 6.34 -3.65 -15.86
C TYR A 48 7.84 -3.83 -15.62
N PHE A 49 8.24 -4.68 -14.68
CA PHE A 49 9.64 -4.99 -14.47
C PHE A 49 10.26 -5.69 -15.68
N ASP A 50 9.60 -6.72 -16.21
CA ASP A 50 10.01 -7.41 -17.44
C ASP A 50 10.06 -6.46 -18.64
N SER A 51 9.06 -5.58 -18.79
CA SER A 51 9.04 -4.55 -19.84
C SER A 51 10.21 -3.58 -19.70
N TRP A 52 10.58 -3.23 -18.47
CA TRP A 52 11.74 -2.39 -18.20
C TRP A 52 13.05 -3.13 -18.51
N GLN A 53 13.22 -4.38 -18.10
CA GLN A 53 14.45 -5.15 -18.39
C GLN A 53 14.72 -5.27 -19.90
N LYS A 54 13.65 -5.35 -20.72
CA LYS A 54 13.75 -5.43 -22.18
C LYS A 54 14.07 -4.11 -22.86
N GLY A 55 13.51 -3.00 -22.38
CA GLY A 55 13.56 -1.70 -23.07
C GLY A 55 14.25 -0.57 -22.32
N LEU A 56 14.64 -0.80 -21.07
CA LEU A 56 15.20 0.14 -20.10
C LEU A 56 14.45 1.47 -19.97
N GLN A 57 13.17 1.51 -20.35
CA GLN A 57 12.37 2.73 -20.29
C GLN A 57 12.05 3.07 -18.83
N PRO A 58 12.50 4.22 -18.30
CA PRO A 58 12.38 4.53 -16.87
C PRO A 58 10.94 4.57 -16.35
N ARG A 59 9.96 4.82 -17.23
CA ARG A 59 8.54 4.82 -16.89
C ARG A 59 8.08 3.46 -16.38
N TYR A 60 8.52 2.36 -17.01
CA TYR A 60 8.13 1.03 -16.59
C TYR A 60 8.73 0.65 -15.25
N LEU A 61 9.98 1.05 -14.99
CA LEU A 61 10.61 0.85 -13.68
C LEU A 61 9.82 1.55 -12.55
N LYS A 62 9.38 2.79 -12.77
CA LYS A 62 8.54 3.53 -11.80
C LYS A 62 7.17 2.88 -11.60
N LEU A 63 6.57 2.34 -12.66
CA LEU A 63 5.30 1.62 -12.55
C LEU A 63 5.48 0.31 -11.79
N ALA A 64 6.55 -0.44 -12.06
CA ALA A 64 6.89 -1.66 -11.36
C ALA A 64 7.04 -1.42 -9.85
N GLU A 65 7.83 -0.40 -9.48
CA GLU A 65 8.02 0.02 -8.09
C GLU A 65 6.68 0.39 -7.43
N LYS A 66 5.90 1.28 -8.06
CA LYS A 66 4.61 1.75 -7.53
C LYS A 66 3.65 0.59 -7.25
N HIS A 67 3.48 -0.30 -8.23
CA HIS A 67 2.55 -1.42 -8.10
C HIS A 67 3.03 -2.42 -7.04
N THR A 68 4.33 -2.70 -6.97
CA THR A 68 4.91 -3.58 -5.95
C THR A 68 4.71 -3.04 -4.54
N ILE A 69 5.02 -1.75 -4.30
CA ILE A 69 4.78 -1.09 -3.00
C ILE A 69 3.30 -1.08 -2.65
N THR A 70 2.42 -0.81 -3.62
CA THR A 70 0.97 -0.84 -3.39
C THR A 70 0.53 -2.23 -2.91
N ALA A 71 1.00 -3.30 -3.56
CA ALA A 71 0.69 -4.66 -3.14
C ALA A 71 1.20 -4.97 -1.72
N ILE A 72 2.45 -4.60 -1.41
CA ILE A 72 3.04 -4.81 -0.07
C ILE A 72 2.18 -4.17 1.02
N ASN A 73 1.77 -2.91 0.82
CA ASN A 73 0.92 -2.20 1.78
C ASN A 73 -0.46 -2.87 1.90
N MET A 74 -1.04 -3.32 0.79
CA MET A 74 -2.32 -4.04 0.82
C MET A 74 -2.21 -5.37 1.56
N PHE A 75 -1.14 -6.14 1.37
CA PHE A 75 -0.89 -7.35 2.14
C PHE A 75 -0.66 -7.05 3.63
N ALA A 76 0.03 -5.97 3.97
CA ALA A 76 0.20 -5.55 5.35
C ALA A 76 -1.14 -5.21 6.03
N HIS A 77 -2.05 -4.53 5.32
CA HIS A 77 -3.40 -4.29 5.83
C HIS A 77 -4.19 -5.59 5.99
N LEU A 78 -4.09 -6.53 5.04
CA LEU A 78 -4.74 -7.84 5.17
C LEU A 78 -4.16 -8.67 6.33
N GLU A 79 -2.85 -8.59 6.56
CA GLU A 79 -2.19 -9.23 7.70
C GLU A 79 -2.65 -8.62 9.02
N TYR A 80 -2.81 -7.30 9.09
CA TYR A 80 -3.32 -6.60 10.26
C TYR A 80 -4.78 -6.96 10.57
N ASP A 81 -5.62 -7.04 9.52
CA ASP A 81 -7.04 -7.38 9.65
C ASP A 81 -7.28 -8.87 9.96
N THR A 82 -6.23 -9.70 9.96
CA THR A 82 -6.32 -11.14 10.25
C THR A 82 -5.57 -11.52 11.52
N SER A 83 -6.06 -12.53 12.23
CA SER A 83 -5.39 -13.05 13.42
C SER A 83 -4.34 -14.11 13.03
N PRO A 84 -3.16 -14.15 13.70
CA PRO A 84 -2.20 -15.25 13.56
C PRO A 84 -2.78 -16.65 13.86
N ARG A 85 -3.99 -16.73 14.43
CA ARG A 85 -4.70 -18.00 14.68
C ARG A 85 -5.41 -18.57 13.44
N ILE A 86 -5.46 -17.82 12.34
CA ILE A 86 -6.18 -18.15 11.11
C ILE A 86 -5.16 -18.31 9.97
N SER A 87 -5.34 -19.31 9.09
CA SER A 87 -4.39 -19.64 8.01
C SER A 87 -4.08 -18.47 7.08
N GLU A 88 -5.08 -17.65 6.81
CA GLU A 88 -5.06 -16.52 5.90
C GLU A 88 -3.97 -15.51 6.28
N TYR A 89 -3.71 -15.35 7.58
CA TYR A 89 -2.63 -14.52 8.09
C TYR A 89 -1.26 -14.91 7.51
N TYR A 90 -0.96 -16.21 7.50
CA TYR A 90 0.32 -16.71 6.99
C TYR A 90 0.40 -16.64 5.46
N VAL A 91 -0.74 -16.79 4.78
CA VAL A 91 -0.82 -16.61 3.32
C VAL A 91 -0.47 -15.18 2.94
N VAL A 92 -1.06 -14.18 3.61
CA VAL A 92 -0.80 -12.77 3.28
C VAL A 92 0.59 -12.33 3.70
N ARG A 93 1.08 -12.82 4.84
CA ARG A 93 2.46 -12.58 5.29
C ARG A 93 3.46 -13.07 4.25
N GLU A 94 3.32 -14.31 3.78
CA GLU A 94 4.25 -14.86 2.79
C GLU A 94 4.18 -14.10 1.45
N ARG A 95 2.99 -13.68 1.02
CA ARG A 95 2.84 -12.83 -0.17
C ARG A 95 3.49 -11.46 0.01
N ARG A 96 3.36 -10.85 1.20
CA ARG A 96 4.07 -9.61 1.56
C ARG A 96 5.58 -9.81 1.48
N THR A 97 6.11 -10.87 2.07
CA THR A 97 7.54 -11.20 2.04
C THR A 97 8.05 -11.35 0.60
N ARG A 98 7.30 -12.03 -0.27
CA ARG A 98 7.64 -12.11 -1.71
C ARG A 98 7.60 -10.76 -2.41
N GLY A 99 6.60 -9.93 -2.10
CA GLY A 99 6.54 -8.55 -2.60
C GLY A 99 7.76 -7.72 -2.19
N CYS A 100 8.18 -7.82 -0.92
CA CYS A 100 9.39 -7.15 -0.43
C CYS A 100 10.65 -7.61 -1.17
N ARG A 101 10.78 -8.92 -1.46
CA ARG A 101 11.89 -9.46 -2.26
C ARG A 101 11.89 -8.91 -3.69
N LEU A 102 10.73 -8.87 -4.34
CA LEU A 102 10.59 -8.26 -5.66
C LEU A 102 10.99 -6.78 -5.65
N LEU A 103 10.60 -6.02 -4.62
CA LEU A 103 11.01 -4.63 -4.49
C LEU A 103 12.53 -4.49 -4.32
N ALA A 104 13.16 -5.38 -3.54
CA ALA A 104 14.60 -5.43 -3.37
C ALA A 104 15.31 -5.66 -4.71
N GLU A 105 14.83 -6.64 -5.48
CA GLU A 105 15.35 -6.99 -6.80
C GLU A 105 15.20 -5.83 -7.79
N LEU A 106 14.02 -5.19 -7.82
CA LEU A 106 13.76 -3.98 -8.58
C LEU A 106 14.77 -2.86 -8.26
N GLN A 107 15.02 -2.61 -6.98
CA GLN A 107 15.94 -1.57 -6.53
C GLN A 107 17.40 -1.90 -6.85
N PHE A 108 17.78 -3.17 -6.69
CA PHE A 108 19.11 -3.67 -7.01
C PHE A 108 19.40 -3.56 -8.51
N GLU A 109 18.51 -4.08 -9.35
CA GLU A 109 18.64 -4.01 -10.80
C GLU A 109 18.61 -2.57 -11.28
N ALA A 110 17.69 -1.74 -10.77
CA ALA A 110 17.69 -0.30 -11.07
C ALA A 110 19.05 0.33 -10.82
N GLY A 111 19.67 0.02 -9.68
CA GLY A 111 21.00 0.49 -9.30
C GLY A 111 22.09 0.06 -10.28
N ASN A 112 22.06 -1.20 -10.76
CA ASN A 112 23.01 -1.72 -11.76
C ASN A 112 22.96 -0.94 -13.09
N TYR A 113 21.79 -0.39 -13.44
CA TYR A 113 21.60 0.45 -14.63
C TYR A 113 21.68 1.95 -14.34
N GLY A 114 22.13 2.36 -13.16
CA GLY A 114 22.30 3.77 -12.79
C GLY A 114 21.01 4.52 -12.46
N TYR A 115 19.90 3.80 -12.25
CA TYR A 115 18.65 4.38 -11.79
C TYR A 115 18.56 4.35 -10.26
N LYS A 116 18.02 5.43 -9.69
CA LYS A 116 17.65 5.49 -8.27
C LYS A 116 16.14 5.58 -8.14
N LEU A 117 15.55 4.51 -7.63
CA LEU A 117 14.15 4.48 -7.23
C LEU A 117 13.93 5.38 -6.01
N SER A 118 12.82 6.13 -6.00
CA SER A 118 12.60 7.22 -5.04
C SER A 118 11.89 6.78 -3.76
N SER A 119 11.28 5.59 -3.77
CA SER A 119 10.40 5.19 -2.69
C SER A 119 11.18 4.60 -1.54
N GLN A 120 10.73 4.88 -0.33
CA GLN A 120 11.25 4.24 0.87
C GLN A 120 10.79 2.78 0.90
N THR A 121 11.62 1.93 1.52
CA THR A 121 11.26 0.55 1.84
C THR A 121 9.99 0.54 2.70
N PRO A 122 8.93 -0.18 2.30
CA PRO A 122 7.71 -0.27 3.10
C PRO A 122 7.97 -0.92 4.47
N GLU A 123 7.15 -0.56 5.45
CA GLU A 123 7.23 -1.13 6.80
C GLU A 123 7.05 -2.66 6.77
N GLY A 124 7.86 -3.36 7.55
CA GLY A 124 7.87 -4.83 7.61
C GLY A 124 8.62 -5.51 6.45
N CYS A 125 9.16 -4.76 5.48
CA CYS A 125 10.14 -5.29 4.54
C CYS A 125 11.54 -5.23 5.15
N THR A 126 12.10 -6.39 5.48
CA THR A 126 13.51 -6.55 5.86
C THR A 126 14.25 -7.24 4.73
N TYR A 127 15.26 -6.58 4.17
CA TYR A 127 16.18 -7.21 3.22
C TYR A 127 17.13 -8.10 4.03
N PHE A 128 16.99 -9.42 3.89
CA PHE A 128 17.94 -10.40 4.42
C PHE A 128 18.89 -10.82 3.30
#